data_AF-A0A522C6H3-F1
#
_entry.id   AF-A0A522C6H3-F1
#
_cell.length_a   1.000
_cell.length_b   1.000
_cell.length_c   1.000
_cell.angle_alpha   90.00
_cell.angle_beta   90.00
_cell.angle_gamma   90.00
#
_symmetry.space_group_name_H-M   'P 1'
#
loop_
_entity.id
_entity.type
_entity.pdbx_description
1 polymer ?
#
loop_
_entity_poly.entity_id
_entity_poly.type
_entity_poly.pdbx_seq_one_letter_code
_entity_poly.pdbx_strand_id
1 'polypeptide(L)'
;RKGFLQPEEIKKIREQYGLSQRNFARLLGWGEITIHRYESGAIQDDVHNDVLALIKDVDDFKKLFESKKNNIEPALARKVEEWLIEIEKEKNRQTVDLLVRIFSFKNTSKSASIGSAVTPTYLAHSDALKYCANEELALAA
;
A
#
# COMPACT_ATOMS: atom_id res chain seq x y z
N ARG A 1 30.66 -4.05 13.09
CA ARG A 1 30.18 -5.40 12.69
C ARG A 1 29.69 -5.27 11.26
N LYS A 2 30.23 -6.04 10.29
CA LYS A 2 29.63 -6.07 8.95
C LYS A 2 28.25 -6.74 9.09
N GLY A 3 27.18 -6.01 8.75
CA GLY A 3 25.79 -6.44 8.90
C GLY A 3 25.37 -7.37 7.78
N PHE A 4 26.09 -8.48 7.61
CA PHE A 4 25.80 -9.46 6.57
C PHE A 4 24.50 -10.19 6.87
N LEU A 5 23.69 -10.35 5.82
CA LEU A 5 22.47 -11.13 5.86
C LEU A 5 22.78 -12.60 6.13
N GLN A 6 22.00 -13.20 7.02
CA GLN A 6 22.03 -14.63 7.26
C GLN A 6 21.35 -15.39 6.11
N PRO A 7 21.69 -16.67 5.88
CA PRO A 7 21.11 -17.48 4.80
C PRO A 7 19.58 -17.50 4.79
N GLU A 8 18.98 -17.61 5.98
CA GLU A 8 17.53 -17.60 6.14
C GLU A 8 16.91 -16.25 5.79
N GLU A 9 17.62 -15.13 6.02
CA GLU A 9 17.17 -13.82 5.60
C GLU A 9 17.20 -13.67 4.08
N ILE A 10 18.26 -14.16 3.43
CA ILE A 10 18.39 -14.15 1.97
C ILE A 10 17.26 -14.98 1.34
N LYS A 11 17.00 -16.17 1.90
CA LYS A 11 15.89 -17.02 1.49
C LYS A 11 14.54 -16.33 1.66
N LYS A 12 14.29 -15.69 2.81
CA LYS A 12 13.07 -14.91 3.06
C LYS A 12 12.90 -13.75 2.08
N ILE A 13 13.97 -13.03 1.76
CA ILE A 13 13.95 -11.96 0.76
C ILE A 13 13.53 -12.52 -0.60
N ARG A 14 14.10 -13.64 -1.04
CA ARG A 14 13.69 -14.25 -2.31
C ARG A 14 12.23 -14.72 -2.29
N GLU A 15 11.85 -15.37 -1.20
CA GLU A 15 10.51 -15.96 -1.04
C GLU A 15 9.43 -14.90 -0.90
N GLN A 16 9.75 -13.72 -0.38
CA GLN A 16 8.82 -12.59 -0.37
C GLN A 16 8.30 -12.40 -1.79
N TYR A 17 9.20 -12.28 -2.78
CA TYR A 17 8.90 -12.07 -4.21
C TYR A 17 8.29 -13.29 -4.94
N GLY A 18 8.06 -14.43 -4.28
CA GLY A 18 7.54 -15.64 -4.92
C GLY A 18 8.46 -16.22 -6.01
N LEU A 19 9.77 -15.95 -5.91
CA LEU A 19 10.77 -16.35 -6.92
C LEU A 19 11.51 -17.63 -6.53
N SER A 20 11.81 -18.47 -7.51
CA SER A 20 12.78 -19.56 -7.36
C SER A 20 14.20 -19.02 -7.33
N GLN A 21 15.17 -19.81 -6.83
CA GLN A 21 16.60 -19.42 -6.82
C GLN A 21 17.07 -19.02 -8.22
N ARG A 22 16.70 -19.80 -9.25
CA ARG A 22 16.97 -19.50 -10.67
C ARG A 22 16.42 -18.15 -11.12
N ASN A 23 15.15 -17.88 -10.85
CA ASN A 23 14.50 -16.64 -11.30
C ASN A 23 15.04 -15.42 -10.56
N PHE A 24 15.34 -15.59 -9.27
CA PHE A 24 15.95 -14.54 -8.45
C PHE A 24 17.36 -14.21 -8.93
N ALA A 25 18.17 -15.24 -9.21
CA ALA A 25 19.50 -15.06 -9.78
C ALA A 25 19.44 -14.33 -11.14
N ARG A 26 18.54 -14.75 -12.04
CA ARG A 26 18.32 -14.10 -13.34
C ARG A 26 17.91 -12.64 -13.19
N LEU A 27 17.00 -12.33 -12.26
CA LEU A 27 16.55 -10.97 -12.01
C LEU A 27 17.70 -10.07 -11.52
N LEU A 28 18.55 -10.59 -10.64
CA LEU A 28 19.69 -9.85 -10.10
C LEU A 28 20.87 -9.79 -11.09
N GLY A 29 20.88 -10.65 -12.11
CA GLY A 29 22.00 -10.78 -13.05
C GLY A 29 23.14 -11.62 -12.48
N TRP A 30 22.83 -12.52 -11.53
CA TRP A 30 23.79 -13.40 -10.86
C TRP A 30 23.67 -14.84 -11.36
N GLY A 31 24.70 -15.64 -11.09
CA GLY A 31 24.63 -17.09 -11.30
C GLY A 31 23.69 -17.76 -10.30
N GLU A 32 22.95 -18.78 -10.73
CA GLU A 32 22.07 -19.57 -9.86
C GLU A 32 22.85 -20.19 -8.67
N ILE A 33 24.09 -20.64 -8.94
CA ILE A 33 25.01 -21.17 -7.93
C ILE A 33 25.33 -20.10 -6.86
N THR A 34 25.43 -18.83 -7.23
CA THR A 34 25.72 -17.73 -6.30
C THR A 34 24.61 -17.63 -5.23
N ILE A 35 23.35 -17.64 -5.65
CA ILE A 35 22.20 -17.62 -4.74
C ILE A 35 22.16 -18.88 -3.88
N HIS A 36 22.30 -20.05 -4.48
CA HIS A 36 22.31 -21.32 -3.75
C HIS A 36 23.37 -21.34 -2.65
N ARG A 37 24.57 -20.87 -2.98
CA ARG A 37 25.71 -20.81 -2.06
C ARG A 37 25.43 -19.87 -0.86
N TYR A 38 24.82 -18.72 -1.10
CA TYR A 38 24.45 -17.79 -0.01
C TYR A 38 23.31 -18.31 0.86
N GLU A 39 22.27 -18.90 0.26
CA GLU A 39 21.19 -19.55 1.00
C GLU A 39 21.64 -20.81 1.77
N SER A 40 22.85 -21.32 1.48
CA SER A 40 23.44 -22.49 2.16
C SER A 40 24.49 -22.13 3.21
N GLY A 41 24.71 -20.85 3.53
CA GLY A 41 25.63 -20.46 4.60
C GLY A 41 26.92 -19.78 4.18
N ALA A 42 27.20 -19.64 2.88
CA ALA A 42 28.42 -18.96 2.48
C ALA A 42 28.31 -17.45 2.66
N ILE A 43 29.44 -16.85 3.01
CA ILE A 43 29.57 -15.40 3.15
C ILE A 43 29.59 -14.75 1.75
N GLN A 44 28.70 -13.79 1.57
CA GLN A 44 28.60 -12.92 0.42
C GLN A 44 29.66 -11.81 0.45
N ASP A 45 30.02 -11.29 -0.71
CA ASP A 45 30.79 -10.05 -0.78
C ASP A 45 29.91 -8.84 -0.43
N ASP A 46 30.58 -7.71 -0.19
CA ASP A 46 29.90 -6.48 0.26
C ASP A 46 28.88 -5.99 -0.78
N VAL A 47 29.19 -6.06 -2.08
CA VAL A 47 28.31 -5.59 -3.16
C VAL A 47 27.04 -6.42 -3.24
N HIS A 48 27.16 -7.76 -3.21
CA HIS A 48 25.99 -8.64 -3.19
C HIS A 48 25.17 -8.46 -1.92
N ASN A 49 25.81 -8.26 -0.76
CA ASN A 49 25.10 -7.98 0.48
C ASN A 49 24.28 -6.70 0.40
N ASP A 50 24.86 -5.64 -0.13
CA ASP A 50 24.21 -4.33 -0.24
C ASP A 50 23.00 -4.40 -1.18
N VAL A 51 23.11 -5.12 -2.30
CA VAL A 51 21.98 -5.36 -3.21
C VAL A 51 20.89 -6.16 -2.52
N LEU A 52 21.24 -7.24 -1.80
CA LEU A 52 20.25 -8.05 -1.07
C LEU A 52 19.58 -7.24 0.05
N ALA A 53 20.32 -6.37 0.74
CA ALA A 53 19.80 -5.51 1.80
C ALA A 53 18.86 -4.44 1.23
N LEU A 54 19.19 -3.86 0.08
CA LEU A 54 18.35 -2.87 -0.63
C LEU A 54 16.99 -3.47 -0.98
N ILE A 55 16.99 -4.66 -1.57
CA ILE A 55 15.75 -5.36 -1.95
C ILE A 55 15.05 -6.06 -0.78
N LYS A 56 15.39 -5.72 0.47
CA LYS A 56 14.48 -6.03 1.59
C LYS A 56 13.23 -5.14 1.53
N ASP A 57 13.38 -3.92 1.01
CA ASP A 57 12.28 -2.99 0.83
C ASP A 57 11.60 -3.20 -0.54
N VAL A 58 10.27 -3.26 -0.53
CA VAL A 58 9.48 -3.52 -1.74
C VAL A 58 9.55 -2.36 -2.73
N ASP A 59 9.63 -1.13 -2.25
CA ASP A 59 9.66 0.06 -3.10
C ASP A 59 11.03 0.19 -3.79
N ASP A 60 12.11 -0.12 -3.06
CA ASP A 60 13.45 -0.18 -3.66
C ASP A 60 13.61 -1.36 -4.63
N PHE A 61 13.02 -2.52 -4.31
CA PHE A 61 12.93 -3.62 -5.27
C PHE A 61 12.18 -3.22 -6.54
N LYS A 62 11.05 -2.50 -6.42
CA LYS A 62 10.28 -2.01 -7.58
C LYS A 62 11.14 -1.10 -8.48
N LYS A 63 11.93 -0.19 -7.90
CA LYS A 63 12.88 0.64 -8.65
C LYS A 63 13.95 -0.20 -9.35
N LEU A 64 14.53 -1.17 -8.64
CA LEU A 64 15.53 -2.08 -9.22
C LEU A 64 14.93 -2.86 -10.40
N PHE A 65 13.75 -3.42 -10.21
CA PHE A 65 13.03 -4.18 -11.23
C PHE A 65 12.76 -3.34 -12.48
N GLU A 66 12.24 -2.13 -12.31
CA GLU A 66 11.94 -1.22 -13.42
C GLU A 66 13.18 -0.89 -14.26
N SER A 67 14.35 -0.76 -13.63
CA SER A 67 15.62 -0.54 -14.33
C SER A 67 16.10 -1.75 -15.13
N LYS A 68 15.69 -2.96 -14.73
CA LYS A 68 16.15 -4.24 -15.30
C LYS A 68 15.12 -4.93 -16.19
N LYS A 69 13.84 -4.55 -16.15
CA LYS A 69 12.74 -5.30 -16.78
C LYS A 69 12.92 -5.53 -18.28
N ASN A 70 13.57 -4.60 -18.98
CA ASN A 70 13.84 -4.71 -20.42
C ASN A 70 14.95 -5.72 -20.76
N ASN A 71 15.74 -6.14 -19.77
CA ASN A 71 16.89 -7.03 -19.93
C ASN A 71 16.65 -8.45 -19.37
N ILE A 72 15.44 -8.73 -18.87
CA ILE A 72 15.07 -10.05 -18.35
C ILE A 72 14.04 -10.70 -19.27
N GLU A 73 13.86 -12.01 -19.09
CA GLU A 73 12.89 -12.79 -19.84
C GLU A 73 11.46 -12.23 -19.65
N PRO A 74 10.68 -11.99 -20.72
CA PRO A 74 9.34 -11.40 -20.61
C PRO A 74 8.39 -12.16 -19.69
N ALA A 75 8.49 -13.49 -19.66
CA ALA A 75 7.70 -14.34 -18.76
C ALA A 75 8.05 -14.09 -17.28
N LEU A 76 9.34 -13.86 -16.98
CA LEU A 76 9.78 -13.50 -15.64
C LEU A 76 9.31 -12.09 -15.26
N ALA A 77 9.43 -11.13 -16.17
CA ALA A 77 8.96 -9.76 -15.95
C ALA A 77 7.46 -9.75 -15.60
N ARG A 78 6.63 -10.43 -16.39
CA ARG A 78 5.19 -10.53 -16.15
C ARG A 78 4.86 -11.11 -14.78
N LYS A 79 5.57 -12.17 -14.38
CA LYS A 79 5.38 -12.80 -13.07
C LYS A 79 5.70 -11.84 -11.91
N VAL A 80 6.76 -11.05 -12.04
CA VAL A 80 7.14 -10.08 -11.01
C VAL A 80 6.14 -8.91 -10.96
N GLU A 81 5.67 -8.43 -12.11
CA GLU A 81 4.65 -7.38 -12.20
C GLU A 81 3.32 -7.81 -11.55
N GLU A 82 2.85 -9.02 -11.88
CA GLU A 82 1.65 -9.61 -11.27
C GLU A 82 1.78 -9.68 -9.73
N TRP A 83 2.95 -10.07 -9.23
CA TRP A 83 3.21 -10.16 -7.80
C TRP A 83 3.26 -8.78 -7.12
N LEU A 84 3.89 -7.78 -7.75
CA LEU A 84 3.95 -6.40 -7.24
C LEU A 84 2.55 -5.78 -7.11
N ILE A 85 1.69 -6.01 -8.10
CA ILE A 85 0.29 -5.57 -8.06
C ILE A 85 -0.43 -6.17 -6.86
N GLU A 86 -0.21 -7.46 -6.58
CA GLU A 86 -0.93 -8.16 -5.52
C GLU A 86 -0.54 -7.65 -4.12
N ILE A 87 0.73 -7.32 -3.90
CA ILE A 87 1.15 -6.69 -2.65
C ILE A 87 0.57 -5.30 -2.46
N GLU A 88 0.53 -4.52 -3.54
CA GLU A 88 0.01 -3.17 -3.46
C GLU A 88 -1.47 -3.19 -3.07
N LYS A 89 -2.25 -4.14 -3.61
CA LYS A 89 -3.62 -4.40 -3.18
C LYS A 89 -3.70 -4.82 -1.71
N GLU A 90 -2.83 -5.70 -1.25
CA GLU A 90 -2.83 -6.19 0.13
C GLU A 90 -2.47 -5.10 1.14
N LYS A 91 -1.44 -4.28 0.85
CA LYS A 91 -1.10 -3.07 1.63
C LYS A 91 -2.29 -2.11 1.72
N ASN A 92 -2.98 -1.88 0.60
CA ASN A 92 -4.15 -1.02 0.55
C ASN A 92 -5.31 -1.60 1.36
N ARG A 93 -5.56 -2.91 1.28
CA ARG A 93 -6.57 -3.61 2.08
C ARG A 93 -6.31 -3.42 3.58
N GLN A 94 -5.07 -3.64 4.02
CA GLN A 94 -4.67 -3.47 5.42
C GLN A 94 -4.86 -2.02 5.91
N THR A 95 -4.53 -1.06 5.05
CA THR A 95 -4.72 0.38 5.35
C THR A 95 -6.21 0.71 5.53
N VAL A 96 -7.06 0.21 4.63
CA VAL A 96 -8.52 0.41 4.72
C VAL A 96 -9.09 -0.26 5.97
N ASP A 97 -8.70 -1.49 6.28
CA ASP A 97 -9.15 -2.21 7.48
C ASP A 97 -8.80 -1.44 8.76
N LEU A 98 -7.56 -0.94 8.84
CA LEU A 98 -7.11 -0.13 9.97
C LEU A 98 -7.95 1.16 10.11
N LEU A 99 -8.24 1.86 9.00
CA LEU A 99 -9.06 3.06 9.01
C LEU A 99 -10.50 2.79 9.48
N VAL A 100 -11.11 1.70 9.01
CA VAL A 100 -12.45 1.26 9.44
C VAL A 100 -12.46 0.97 10.95
N ARG A 101 -11.42 0.31 11.47
CA ARG A 101 -11.27 0.01 12.89
C ARG A 101 -11.15 1.28 13.74
N ILE A 102 -10.32 2.24 13.30
CA ILE A 102 -10.14 3.53 13.99
C ILE A 102 -11.45 4.33 14.00
N PHE A 103 -12.18 4.36 12.89
CA PHE A 103 -13.45 5.08 12.80
C PHE A 103 -14.52 4.46 13.70
N SER A 104 -14.61 3.13 13.72
CA SER A 104 -15.55 2.38 14.59
C SER A 104 -15.24 2.59 16.08
N PHE A 105 -13.98 2.70 16.46
CA PHE A 105 -13.56 2.97 17.85
C PHE A 105 -13.91 4.39 18.31
N LYS A 106 -13.83 5.39 17.42
CA LYS A 106 -14.19 6.78 17.77
C LYS A 106 -15.70 6.97 18.00
N ASN A 107 -16.56 6.12 17.43
CA ASN A 107 -18.01 6.22 17.59
C ASN A 107 -18.55 5.59 18.89
N THR A 108 -17.76 4.78 19.60
CA THR A 108 -18.19 4.11 20.85
C THR A 108 -17.93 4.92 22.12
N SER A 109 -17.15 6.01 22.06
CA SER A 109 -16.87 6.90 23.20
C SER A 109 -17.80 8.10 23.34
N LYS A 110 -18.77 8.28 22.42
CA LYS A 110 -19.75 9.38 22.44
C LYS A 110 -21.12 9.04 23.03
N SER A 111 -21.32 7.82 23.55
CA SER A 111 -22.54 7.43 24.27
C SER A 111 -22.27 7.22 25.76
N ALA A 112 -21.80 8.27 26.45
CA ALA A 112 -21.98 8.40 27.89
C ALA A 112 -23.00 9.54 28.11
N SER A 113 -24.06 9.22 28.84
CA SER A 113 -25.31 9.97 28.99
C SER A 113 -25.15 11.47 29.29
N ILE A 114 -25.86 12.32 28.54
CA ILE A 114 -26.42 13.55 29.10
C ILE A 114 -27.91 13.27 29.31
N GLY A 115 -28.27 13.15 30.58
CA GLY A 115 -29.66 13.00 31.02
C GLY A 115 -30.51 14.22 30.66
N SER A 116 -31.77 13.91 30.37
CA SER A 116 -32.94 14.76 30.19
C SER A 116 -32.86 16.22 30.69
N ALA A 117 -33.18 17.15 29.79
CA ALA A 117 -34.05 18.29 30.11
C ALA A 117 -34.93 18.59 28.89
N VAL A 118 -36.23 18.36 29.07
CA VAL A 118 -37.31 18.67 28.14
C VAL A 118 -37.54 20.18 28.09
N THR A 119 -37.75 20.75 26.91
CA THR A 119 -38.80 21.77 26.73
C THR A 119 -39.40 21.66 25.32
N PRO A 120 -40.74 21.52 25.19
CA PRO A 120 -41.45 21.45 23.92
C PRO A 120 -42.15 22.79 23.63
N THR A 121 -41.84 23.45 22.51
CA THR A 121 -42.75 24.45 21.92
C THR A 121 -42.54 24.54 20.42
N TYR A 122 -43.14 23.60 19.68
CA TYR A 122 -43.50 23.78 18.28
C TYR A 122 -44.96 24.24 18.23
N LEU A 123 -45.20 25.56 18.31
CA LEU A 123 -46.33 26.21 17.65
C LEU A 123 -46.25 27.74 17.80
N ALA A 124 -46.68 28.43 16.75
CA ALA A 124 -46.84 29.88 16.57
C ALA A 124 -45.55 30.65 16.23
N HIS A 125 -45.34 30.89 14.93
CA HIS A 125 -45.40 32.19 14.23
C HIS A 125 -45.41 31.82 12.72
N SER A 126 -46.57 31.51 12.13
CA SER A 126 -47.42 32.45 11.39
C SER A 126 -46.63 33.45 10.54
N ASP A 127 -46.78 33.29 9.22
CA ASP A 127 -46.82 34.35 8.22
C ASP A 127 -45.60 35.27 8.08
N ALA A 128 -44.63 34.89 7.24
CA ALA A 128 -43.89 35.83 6.37
C ALA A 128 -42.92 35.11 5.41
N LEU A 129 -43.40 34.31 4.45
CA LEU A 129 -42.64 34.03 3.20
C LEU A 129 -43.60 33.86 2.01
N LYS A 130 -44.54 34.80 1.86
CA LYS A 130 -45.11 35.21 0.56
C LYS A 130 -44.44 36.54 0.20
N TYR A 131 -44.23 36.77 -1.10
CA TYR A 131 -43.39 37.82 -1.74
C TYR A 131 -41.92 37.39 -1.87
N CYS A 132 -41.29 37.26 -3.05
CA CYS A 132 -41.58 37.77 -4.39
C CYS A 132 -41.30 36.69 -5.46
N ALA A 133 -42.33 36.30 -6.19
CA ALA A 133 -42.21 35.87 -7.58
C ALA A 133 -43.01 36.89 -8.39
N ASN A 134 -42.33 37.51 -9.37
CA ASN A 134 -42.86 38.27 -10.51
C ASN A 134 -43.38 39.67 -10.11
N GLU A 135 -43.10 40.80 -10.78
CA GLU A 135 -42.99 41.08 -12.21
C GLU A 135 -42.59 42.58 -12.33
N GLU A 136 -41.64 42.93 -13.20
CA GLU A 136 -41.56 44.22 -13.91
C GLU A 136 -40.52 44.02 -15.03
N LEU A 137 -40.74 44.32 -16.30
CA LEU A 137 -41.90 44.82 -17.01
C LEU A 137 -41.61 44.57 -18.51
N ALA A 138 -42.66 44.33 -19.28
CA ALA A 138 -42.62 44.22 -20.73
C ALA A 138 -42.24 45.56 -21.41
N LEU A 139 -41.62 45.43 -22.58
CA LEU A 139 -41.85 46.22 -23.81
C LEU A 139 -41.44 47.71 -23.87
N ALA A 140 -40.36 48.02 -24.59
CA ALA A 140 -40.25 49.22 -25.44
C ALA A 140 -39.07 49.13 -26.45
N ALA A 141 -39.41 49.40 -27.72
CA ALA A 141 -38.58 49.60 -28.93
C ALA A 141 -38.08 48.36 -29.70
#